data_AF-A0A1G9A5A6-F1
#
_entry.id   AF-A0A1G9A5A6-F1
#
_cell.length_a   1.000
_cell.length_b   1.000
_cell.length_c   1.000
_cell.angle_alpha   90.00
_cell.angle_beta   90.00
_cell.angle_gamma   90.00
#
_symmetry.space_group_name_H-M   'P 1'
#
loop_
_entity.id
_entity.type
_entity.pdbx_description
1 polymer ?
#
loop_
_entity_poly.entity_id
_entity_poly.type
_entity_poly.pdbx_seq_one_letter_code
_entity_poly.pdbx_strand_id
1 'polypeptide(L)'
;MPCARPRPAPVPVSGIAGHLQTIRVIVRLMRVRHHFLAALLLGLAGLASCVDAQKPSTYEEAARHLEADAHTLLNLAGATFPGTTRSDRSACRPGQVRHLFSAEIQAADASAVLVSELQAMGYTQVADDPDLRDEERELAVLWNANTHHTFVLAVPAGEGSTVRITGRTDCYAPGGT
;
A
#
# COMPACT_ATOMS: atom_id res chain seq x y z
N MET A 1 24.91 58.06 -9.86
CA MET A 1 26.20 57.55 -9.36
C MET A 1 26.00 56.12 -8.86
N PRO A 2 26.77 55.15 -9.38
CA PRO A 2 26.50 53.71 -9.27
C PRO A 2 27.27 53.05 -8.11
N CYS A 3 26.74 51.96 -7.57
CA CYS A 3 27.52 50.93 -6.87
C CYS A 3 27.15 49.56 -7.47
N ALA A 4 28.02 49.07 -8.34
CA ALA A 4 27.93 47.78 -9.02
C ALA A 4 28.44 46.65 -8.10
N ARG A 5 27.70 45.54 -8.02
CA ARG A 5 28.20 44.28 -7.44
C ARG A 5 28.81 43.41 -8.55
N PRO A 6 29.93 42.70 -8.29
CA PRO A 6 30.57 41.82 -9.27
C PRO A 6 29.79 40.51 -9.46
N ARG A 7 29.69 40.06 -10.71
CA ARG A 7 29.16 38.75 -11.12
C ARG A 7 30.24 37.67 -10.96
N PRO A 8 29.90 36.45 -10.50
CA PRO A 8 30.82 35.31 -10.50
C PRO A 8 31.09 34.79 -11.92
N ALA A 9 32.33 34.34 -12.13
CA ALA A 9 32.86 33.84 -13.40
C ALA A 9 32.29 32.46 -13.78
N PRO A 10 32.22 32.14 -15.09
CA PRO A 10 31.83 30.83 -15.59
C PRO A 10 32.92 29.77 -15.38
N VAL A 11 32.51 28.58 -14.95
CA VAL A 11 33.35 27.39 -14.80
C VAL A 11 33.54 26.72 -16.18
N PRO A 12 34.75 26.30 -16.56
CA PRO A 12 35.00 25.67 -17.85
C PRO A 12 34.41 24.25 -17.93
N VAL A 13 33.66 23.99 -19.00
CA VAL A 13 33.26 22.65 -19.47
C VAL A 13 34.35 22.17 -20.44
N SER A 14 34.91 21.00 -20.20
CA SER A 14 35.87 20.35 -21.11
C SER A 14 35.55 18.88 -21.31
N GLY A 15 35.57 18.47 -22.59
CA GLY A 15 35.57 17.11 -23.11
C GLY A 15 34.15 16.58 -23.39
N ILE A 16 33.79 16.07 -24.56
CA ILE A 16 34.59 15.39 -25.58
C ILE A 16 33.92 15.61 -26.95
N ALA A 17 34.66 16.23 -27.87
CA ALA A 17 34.39 16.21 -29.29
C ALA A 17 34.99 14.94 -29.90
N GLY A 18 34.25 14.25 -30.76
CA GLY A 18 34.70 13.05 -31.45
C GLY A 18 33.67 12.55 -32.43
N HIS A 19 33.27 13.42 -33.36
CA HIS A 19 32.25 13.16 -34.38
C HIS A 19 32.93 13.09 -35.76
N LEU A 20 32.57 12.05 -36.52
CA LEU A 20 32.67 11.92 -37.98
C LEU A 20 34.06 11.81 -38.62
N GLN A 21 34.33 10.67 -39.25
CA GLN A 21 34.49 10.55 -40.73
C GLN A 21 35.22 9.25 -41.10
N THR A 22 34.51 8.11 -41.24
CA THR A 22 34.93 7.06 -42.19
C THR A 22 33.73 6.19 -42.59
N ILE A 23 32.72 6.80 -43.19
CA ILE A 23 31.71 6.08 -43.98
C ILE A 23 32.33 5.81 -45.36
N ARG A 24 32.08 4.60 -45.89
CA ARG A 24 32.52 4.01 -47.18
C ARG A 24 33.80 3.17 -47.06
N VAL A 25 33.64 1.84 -46.93
CA VAL A 25 34.39 0.83 -47.73
C VAL A 25 34.04 -0.62 -47.34
N ILE A 26 33.59 -0.96 -46.12
CA ILE A 26 33.33 -2.37 -45.75
C ILE A 26 31.83 -2.73 -45.83
N VAL A 27 31.16 -2.28 -46.89
CA VAL A 27 29.78 -2.69 -47.26
C VAL A 27 29.77 -4.03 -48.04
N ARG A 28 30.93 -4.72 -48.13
CA ARG A 28 31.06 -5.82 -49.08
C ARG A 28 31.93 -6.98 -48.61
N LEU A 29 31.86 -7.45 -47.35
CA LEU A 29 32.51 -8.73 -47.04
C LEU A 29 32.05 -9.53 -45.79
N MET A 30 30.82 -9.37 -45.29
CA MET A 30 30.26 -10.34 -44.33
C MET A 30 28.78 -10.69 -44.60
N ARG A 31 28.40 -10.68 -45.90
CA ARG A 31 27.07 -11.08 -46.40
C ARG A 31 26.90 -12.60 -46.57
N VAL A 32 27.63 -13.43 -45.81
CA VAL A 32 27.66 -14.90 -46.00
C VAL A 32 27.59 -15.70 -44.69
N ARG A 33 27.17 -15.09 -43.57
CA ARG A 33 27.07 -15.81 -42.28
C ARG A 33 25.88 -15.42 -41.38
N HIS A 34 24.79 -14.93 -41.97
CA HIS A 34 23.65 -14.40 -41.21
C HIS A 34 22.33 -15.16 -41.39
N HIS A 35 22.36 -16.38 -41.91
CA HIS A 35 21.18 -17.22 -41.98
C HIS A 35 21.57 -18.61 -41.53
N PHE A 36 21.57 -18.88 -40.23
CA PHE A 36 21.20 -20.18 -39.66
C PHE A 36 21.15 -20.02 -38.14
N LEU A 37 19.95 -20.24 -37.59
CA LEU A 37 19.67 -20.61 -36.21
C LEU A 37 19.53 -19.47 -35.18
N ALA A 38 18.67 -18.51 -35.54
CA ALA A 38 17.65 -18.01 -34.61
C ALA A 38 16.66 -19.15 -34.30
N ALA A 39 16.98 -20.02 -33.34
CA ALA A 39 16.08 -21.09 -32.88
C ALA A 39 16.50 -21.61 -31.50
N LEU A 40 16.50 -20.74 -30.48
CA LEU A 40 16.49 -21.19 -29.07
C LEU A 40 15.88 -20.11 -28.15
N LEU A 41 14.72 -19.60 -28.57
CA LEU A 41 13.85 -18.73 -27.78
C LEU A 41 12.45 -19.35 -27.80
N LEU A 42 12.28 -20.50 -27.15
CA LEU A 42 10.98 -21.13 -26.96
C LEU A 42 10.94 -21.81 -25.58
N GLY A 43 10.02 -21.36 -24.73
CA GLY A 43 9.45 -22.21 -23.68
C GLY A 43 9.75 -21.84 -22.22
N LEU A 44 9.41 -20.64 -21.77
CA LEU A 44 8.96 -20.42 -20.39
C LEU A 44 7.86 -19.35 -20.39
N ALA A 45 6.74 -19.72 -21.02
CA ALA A 45 5.49 -18.98 -20.90
C ALA A 45 4.76 -19.44 -19.63
N GLY A 46 4.60 -18.50 -18.70
CA GLY A 46 3.40 -18.31 -17.89
C GLY A 46 2.86 -19.51 -17.10
N LEU A 47 3.32 -19.66 -15.87
CA LEU A 47 2.42 -19.93 -14.74
C LEU A 47 2.66 -18.85 -13.68
N ALA A 48 2.47 -17.59 -14.06
CA ALA A 48 1.98 -16.63 -13.08
C ALA A 48 0.54 -17.05 -12.81
N SER A 49 0.35 -17.99 -11.88
CA SER A 49 -0.97 -18.18 -11.30
C SER A 49 -1.35 -16.81 -10.75
N CYS A 50 -2.35 -16.17 -11.35
CA CYS A 50 -3.11 -15.16 -10.63
C CYS A 50 -3.53 -15.85 -9.33
N VAL A 51 -2.82 -15.58 -8.24
CA VAL A 51 -3.39 -15.76 -6.92
C VAL A 51 -4.49 -14.72 -6.92
N ASP A 52 -5.68 -15.13 -7.37
CA ASP A 52 -6.86 -14.29 -7.25
C ASP A 52 -6.95 -13.92 -5.78
N ALA A 53 -6.99 -12.61 -5.53
CA ALA A 53 -7.28 -12.01 -4.25
C ALA A 53 -8.50 -12.74 -3.64
N GLN A 54 -8.25 -13.69 -2.75
CA GLN A 54 -9.29 -14.63 -2.33
C GLN A 54 -9.96 -14.05 -1.09
N LYS A 55 -11.03 -13.30 -1.34
CA LYS A 55 -11.93 -12.85 -0.28
C LYS A 55 -12.31 -14.06 0.60
N PRO A 56 -12.24 -13.94 1.94
CA PRO A 56 -12.68 -15.00 2.84
C PRO A 56 -14.06 -15.49 2.43
N SER A 57 -14.21 -16.81 2.37
CA SER A 57 -15.44 -17.43 1.86
C SER A 57 -16.58 -17.34 2.88
N THR A 58 -16.24 -17.19 4.16
CA THR A 58 -17.17 -17.24 5.28
C THR A 58 -17.01 -16.05 6.22
N TYR A 59 -18.07 -15.75 6.97
CA TYR A 59 -18.05 -14.71 8.00
C TYR A 59 -17.02 -15.05 9.10
N GLU A 60 -16.98 -16.29 9.56
CA GLU A 60 -16.07 -16.75 10.63
C GLU A 60 -14.61 -16.65 10.22
N GLU A 61 -14.28 -16.99 8.97
CA GLU A 61 -12.93 -16.84 8.44
C GLU A 61 -12.52 -15.36 8.36
N ALA A 62 -13.39 -14.50 7.84
CA ALA A 62 -13.15 -13.06 7.79
C ALA A 62 -12.95 -12.45 9.18
N ALA A 63 -13.81 -12.81 10.14
CA ALA A 63 -13.71 -12.35 11.52
C ALA A 63 -12.37 -12.76 12.15
N ARG A 64 -11.97 -14.02 12.01
CA ARG A 64 -10.68 -14.52 12.54
C ARG A 64 -9.48 -13.80 11.93
N HIS A 65 -9.48 -13.59 10.62
CA HIS A 65 -8.40 -12.85 9.96
C HIS A 65 -8.36 -11.39 10.44
N LEU A 66 -9.50 -10.72 10.56
CA LEU A 66 -9.56 -9.34 11.06
C LEU A 66 -9.05 -9.24 12.50
N GLU A 67 -9.44 -10.17 13.37
CA GLU A 67 -8.99 -10.23 14.76
C GLU A 67 -7.48 -10.53 14.85
N ALA A 68 -6.95 -11.40 13.99
CA ALA A 68 -5.52 -11.68 13.91
C ALA A 68 -4.72 -10.44 13.51
N ASP A 69 -5.15 -9.73 12.46
CA ASP A 69 -4.53 -8.47 12.02
C ASP A 69 -4.59 -7.42 13.14
N ALA A 70 -5.74 -7.28 13.80
CA ALA A 70 -5.92 -6.37 14.92
C ALA A 70 -5.01 -6.71 16.11
N HIS A 71 -4.82 -8.00 16.40
CA HIS A 71 -3.91 -8.44 17.45
C HIS A 71 -2.45 -8.09 17.14
N THR A 72 -2.03 -8.24 15.89
CA THR A 72 -0.71 -7.78 15.42
C THR A 72 -0.52 -6.28 15.69
N LEU A 73 -1.50 -5.45 15.36
CA LEU A 73 -1.46 -4.01 15.62
C LEU A 73 -1.36 -3.67 17.11
N LEU A 74 -2.16 -4.35 17.95
CA LEU A 74 -2.14 -4.13 19.39
C LEU A 74 -0.80 -4.54 20.02
N ASN A 75 -0.23 -5.66 19.57
CA ASN A 75 1.09 -6.11 20.03
C ASN A 75 2.20 -5.12 19.63
N LEU A 76 2.16 -4.61 18.39
CA LEU A 76 3.10 -3.60 17.91
C LEU A 76 3.00 -2.31 18.73
N ALA A 77 1.78 -1.92 19.11
CA ALA A 77 1.52 -0.77 19.97
C ALA A 77 1.86 -1.00 21.46
N GLY A 78 2.26 -2.22 21.85
CA GLY A 78 2.50 -2.58 23.25
C GLY A 78 1.23 -2.55 24.11
N ALA A 79 0.05 -2.62 23.50
CA ALA A 79 -1.23 -2.53 24.19
C ALA A 79 -1.60 -3.88 24.83
N THR A 80 -1.84 -3.87 26.14
CA THR A 80 -2.22 -5.08 26.90
C THR A 80 -3.72 -5.37 26.85
N PHE A 81 -4.54 -4.39 26.48
CA PHE A 81 -6.00 -4.52 26.51
C PHE A 81 -6.54 -5.07 25.18
N PRO A 82 -7.33 -6.16 25.20
CA PRO A 82 -7.95 -6.67 23.99
C PRO A 82 -9.03 -5.67 23.54
N GLY A 83 -8.99 -5.28 22.27
CA GLY A 83 -10.06 -4.48 21.69
C GLY A 83 -11.43 -5.14 21.86
N THR A 84 -12.48 -4.35 21.65
CA THR A 84 -13.85 -4.86 21.63
C THR A 84 -14.18 -5.42 20.26
N THR A 85 -14.86 -6.57 20.21
CA THR A 85 -15.38 -7.16 18.98
C THR A 85 -16.89 -7.32 19.04
N ARG A 86 -17.57 -7.11 17.91
CA ARG A 86 -19.02 -7.32 17.80
C ARG A 86 -19.45 -7.60 16.36
N SER A 87 -20.54 -8.33 16.22
CA SER A 87 -21.27 -8.40 14.95
C SER A 87 -22.14 -7.17 14.76
N ASP A 88 -22.20 -6.64 13.54
CA ASP A 88 -23.03 -5.49 13.19
C ASP A 88 -23.85 -5.78 11.93
N ARG A 89 -25.15 -5.45 11.99
CA ARG A 89 -26.11 -5.61 10.89
C ARG A 89 -26.58 -4.27 10.34
N SER A 90 -26.35 -3.17 11.06
CA SER A 90 -26.96 -1.87 10.78
C SER A 90 -26.55 -1.27 9.43
N ALA A 91 -25.32 -1.53 8.99
CA ALA A 91 -24.79 -1.06 7.72
C ALA A 91 -24.84 -2.13 6.60
N CYS A 92 -25.42 -3.30 6.87
CA CYS A 92 -25.50 -4.41 5.91
C CYS A 92 -26.92 -4.55 5.35
N ARG A 93 -27.06 -5.25 4.22
CA ARG A 93 -28.40 -5.59 3.69
C ARG A 93 -29.14 -6.50 4.67
N PRO A 94 -30.49 -6.54 4.66
CA PRO A 94 -31.25 -7.45 5.51
C PRO A 94 -30.75 -8.91 5.44
N GLY A 95 -30.53 -9.51 6.60
CA GLY A 95 -29.99 -10.86 6.75
C GLY A 95 -28.46 -10.92 6.79
N GLN A 96 -27.74 -9.92 6.26
CA GLN A 96 -26.28 -9.90 6.28
C GLN A 96 -25.71 -9.34 7.59
N VAL A 97 -24.46 -9.69 7.87
CA VAL A 97 -23.72 -9.26 9.05
C VAL A 97 -22.26 -8.99 8.71
N ARG A 98 -21.63 -8.04 9.40
CA ARG A 98 -20.17 -7.81 9.38
C ARG A 98 -19.58 -7.93 10.77
N HIS A 99 -18.30 -8.22 10.84
CA HIS A 99 -17.56 -8.19 12.09
C HIS A 99 -16.91 -6.81 12.26
N LEU A 100 -17.00 -6.27 13.47
CA LEU A 100 -16.37 -5.01 13.86
C LEU A 100 -15.39 -5.27 15.00
N PHE A 101 -14.23 -4.65 14.89
CA PHE A 101 -13.22 -4.56 15.94
C PHE A 101 -13.00 -3.08 16.29
N SER A 102 -12.83 -2.76 17.57
CA SER A 102 -12.46 -1.42 18.00
C SER A 102 -11.57 -1.45 19.23
N ALA A 103 -10.48 -0.70 19.19
CA ALA A 103 -9.58 -0.48 20.33
C ALA A 103 -9.13 0.99 20.39
N GLU A 104 -8.73 1.43 21.58
CA GLU A 104 -8.05 2.70 21.79
C GLU A 104 -6.74 2.43 22.52
N ILE A 105 -5.64 2.99 22.01
CA ILE A 105 -4.31 2.85 22.59
C ILE A 105 -3.77 4.23 22.95
N GLN A 106 -3.00 4.34 24.04
CA GLN A 106 -2.33 5.58 24.43
C GLN A 106 -0.97 5.67 23.72
N ALA A 107 -0.96 6.07 22.45
CA ALA A 107 0.26 6.27 21.67
C ALA A 107 0.02 7.21 20.46
N ALA A 108 -0.06 8.53 20.67
CA ALA A 108 -0.35 9.50 19.61
C ALA A 108 0.55 9.34 18.38
N ASP A 109 1.82 9.06 18.59
CA ASP A 109 2.82 8.99 17.52
C ASP A 109 2.89 7.59 16.87
N ALA A 110 2.06 6.64 17.31
CA ALA A 110 2.03 5.29 16.75
C ALA A 110 1.24 5.20 15.43
N SER A 111 0.44 6.22 15.08
CA SER A 111 -0.40 6.20 13.87
C SER A 111 0.41 5.85 12.61
N ALA A 112 1.55 6.53 12.38
CA ALA A 112 2.42 6.28 11.24
C ALA A 112 3.02 4.86 11.22
N VAL A 113 3.40 4.35 12.41
CA VAL A 113 3.93 2.99 12.56
C VAL A 113 2.84 1.95 12.26
N LEU A 114 1.62 2.16 12.74
CA LEU A 114 0.47 1.28 12.49
C LEU A 114 0.04 1.30 11.02
N VAL A 115 0.06 2.47 10.37
CA VAL A 115 -0.16 2.61 8.92
C VAL A 115 0.88 1.79 8.16
N SER A 116 2.16 1.93 8.51
CA SER A 116 3.24 1.18 7.85
C SER A 116 3.09 -0.33 8.04
N GLU A 117 2.68 -0.79 9.22
CA GLU A 117 2.44 -2.21 9.49
C GLU A 117 1.26 -2.75 8.67
N LEU A 118 0.14 -2.03 8.62
CA LEU A 118 -1.00 -2.38 7.79
C LEU A 118 -0.59 -2.48 6.30
N GLN A 119 0.24 -1.56 5.81
CA GLN A 119 0.76 -1.60 4.45
C GLN A 119 1.65 -2.83 4.21
N ALA A 120 2.49 -3.21 5.18
CA ALA A 120 3.28 -4.43 5.13
C ALA A 120 2.41 -5.70 5.10
N MET A 121 1.24 -5.67 5.76
CA MET A 121 0.21 -6.72 5.70
C MET A 121 -0.65 -6.70 4.42
N GLY A 122 -0.35 -5.81 3.47
CA GLY A 122 -1.02 -5.75 2.17
C GLY A 122 -2.26 -4.84 2.13
N TYR A 123 -2.46 -4.00 3.14
CA TYR A 123 -3.47 -2.96 3.07
C TYR A 123 -2.99 -1.78 2.23
N THR A 124 -3.88 -1.22 1.42
CA THR A 124 -3.63 0.01 0.67
C THR A 124 -4.37 1.16 1.36
N GLN A 125 -3.69 2.28 1.59
CA GLN A 125 -4.35 3.48 2.09
C GLN A 125 -5.25 4.06 1.01
N VAL A 126 -6.54 4.17 1.30
CA VAL A 126 -7.57 4.63 0.36
C VAL A 126 -8.08 6.03 0.70
N ALA A 127 -7.89 6.48 1.94
CA ALA A 127 -8.15 7.86 2.33
C ALA A 127 -7.17 8.35 3.40
N ASP A 128 -6.74 9.60 3.24
CA ASP A 128 -5.96 10.41 4.18
C ASP A 128 -6.25 11.89 3.93
N ASP A 129 -7.54 12.20 3.79
CA ASP A 129 -7.99 13.52 3.37
C ASP A 129 -8.25 14.39 4.61
N PRO A 130 -7.65 15.58 4.73
CA PRO A 130 -7.95 16.55 5.78
C PRO A 130 -9.44 16.87 5.92
N ASP A 131 -10.21 16.85 4.82
CA ASP A 131 -11.64 17.18 4.82
C ASP A 131 -12.49 16.09 5.50
N LEU A 132 -11.92 14.91 5.76
CA LEU A 132 -12.59 13.82 6.50
C LEU A 132 -12.31 13.86 8.01
N ARG A 133 -11.55 14.85 8.49
CA ARG A 133 -11.00 14.91 9.85
C ARG A 133 -11.76 15.85 10.79
N ASP A 134 -13.07 15.98 10.63
CA ASP A 134 -13.91 16.96 11.35
C ASP A 134 -13.54 17.11 12.84
N GLU A 135 -13.35 15.98 13.55
CA GLU A 135 -12.97 15.94 14.98
C GLU A 135 -11.64 15.21 15.20
N GLU A 136 -10.90 14.92 14.13
CA GLU A 136 -9.67 14.13 14.15
C GLU A 136 -8.47 15.00 13.81
N ARG A 137 -7.35 14.81 14.51
CA ARG A 137 -6.06 15.35 14.10
C ARG A 137 -5.52 14.58 12.89
N GLU A 138 -5.67 13.26 12.93
CA GLU A 138 -5.19 12.33 11.91
C GLU A 138 -6.25 11.27 11.64
N LEU A 139 -6.47 10.95 10.36
CA LEU A 139 -7.38 9.90 9.93
C LEU A 139 -6.74 9.16 8.75
N ALA A 140 -6.54 7.85 8.90
CA ALA A 140 -6.11 6.99 7.82
C ALA A 140 -7.11 5.85 7.63
N VAL A 141 -7.59 5.68 6.40
CA VAL A 141 -8.45 4.56 6.01
C VAL A 141 -7.66 3.65 5.09
N LEU A 142 -7.54 2.39 5.47
CA LEU A 142 -6.77 1.39 4.75
C LEU A 142 -7.64 0.18 4.41
N TRP A 143 -7.54 -0.29 3.17
CA TRP A 143 -8.32 -1.41 2.63
C TRP A 143 -7.40 -2.49 2.08
N ASN A 144 -7.67 -3.74 2.42
CA ASN A 144 -6.97 -4.90 1.86
C ASN A 144 -7.85 -5.55 0.80
N ALA A 145 -7.41 -5.52 -0.46
CA ALA A 145 -8.16 -6.08 -1.59
C ALA A 145 -8.29 -7.61 -1.55
N ASN A 146 -7.39 -8.31 -0.85
CA ASN A 146 -7.43 -9.76 -0.71
C ASN A 146 -8.44 -10.18 0.35
N THR A 147 -8.44 -9.53 1.51
CA THR A 147 -9.34 -9.91 2.62
C THR A 147 -10.66 -9.14 2.64
N HIS A 148 -10.76 -8.06 1.85
CA HIS A 148 -11.84 -7.08 1.90
C HIS A 148 -12.04 -6.45 3.29
N HIS A 149 -10.99 -6.42 4.10
CA HIS A 149 -11.00 -5.75 5.39
C HIS A 149 -10.69 -4.27 5.25
N THR A 150 -11.31 -3.46 6.09
CA THR A 150 -10.98 -2.04 6.23
C THR A 150 -10.54 -1.77 7.65
N PHE A 151 -9.40 -1.08 7.81
CA PHE A 151 -9.01 -0.45 9.06
C PHE A 151 -9.12 1.06 8.93
N VAL A 152 -9.60 1.69 10.00
CA VAL A 152 -9.59 3.12 10.21
C VAL A 152 -8.73 3.39 11.44
N LEU A 153 -7.71 4.22 11.27
CA LEU A 153 -6.88 4.74 12.33
C LEU A 153 -7.23 6.21 12.50
N ALA A 154 -7.69 6.58 13.69
CA ALA A 154 -8.08 7.95 13.99
C ALA A 154 -7.37 8.45 15.25
N VAL A 155 -6.78 9.64 15.18
CA VAL A 155 -6.23 10.35 16.33
C VAL A 155 -7.16 11.51 16.64
N PRO A 156 -7.94 11.50 17.74
CA PRO A 156 -8.88 12.56 18.04
C PRO A 156 -8.19 13.93 18.22
N ALA A 157 -8.88 15.00 17.81
CA ALA A 157 -8.46 16.36 18.10
C ALA A 157 -8.83 16.72 19.55
N GLY A 158 -7.93 16.43 20.51
CA GLY A 158 -8.17 16.73 21.92
C GLY A 158 -6.95 16.56 22.82
N GLU A 159 -7.15 16.80 24.13
CA GLU A 159 -6.18 16.45 25.17
C GLU A 159 -6.21 14.93 25.38
N GLY A 160 -5.14 14.28 24.94
CA GLY A 160 -5.04 12.83 24.96
C GLY A 160 -4.28 12.36 23.73
N SER A 161 -3.24 11.57 23.95
CA SER A 161 -2.43 11.01 22.88
C SER A 161 -2.94 9.62 22.51
N THR A 162 -4.22 9.51 22.16
CA THR A 162 -4.84 8.22 21.85
C THR A 162 -4.97 8.00 20.35
N VAL A 163 -4.76 6.76 19.93
CA VAL A 163 -5.10 6.30 18.57
C VAL A 163 -6.26 5.33 18.72
N ARG A 164 -7.37 5.62 18.02
CA ARG A 164 -8.49 4.71 17.86
C ARG A 164 -8.23 3.84 16.63
N ILE A 165 -8.29 2.54 16.82
CA ILE A 165 -8.14 1.51 15.79
C ILE A 165 -9.51 0.88 15.60
N THR A 166 -10.10 1.03 14.41
CA THR A 166 -11.38 0.40 14.07
C THR A 166 -11.20 -0.50 12.86
N GLY A 167 -11.42 -1.79 13.03
CA GLY A 167 -11.41 -2.78 11.96
C GLY A 167 -12.83 -3.19 11.58
N ARG A 168 -13.06 -3.49 10.30
CA ARG A 168 -14.31 -4.09 9.83
C ARG A 168 -14.11 -5.04 8.67
N THR A 169 -14.93 -6.08 8.65
CA THR A 169 -15.08 -6.93 7.47
C THR A 169 -16.11 -6.34 6.49
N ASP A 170 -16.18 -6.92 5.30
CA ASP A 170 -17.34 -6.80 4.42
C ASP A 170 -18.60 -7.43 5.07
N CYS A 171 -19.76 -7.21 4.45
CA CYS A 171 -21.01 -7.86 4.82
C CYS A 171 -21.08 -9.29 4.24
N TYR A 172 -21.39 -10.26 5.10
CA TYR A 172 -21.54 -11.68 4.75
C TYR A 172 -22.97 -12.13 4.95
N ALA A 173 -23.45 -13.02 4.07
CA ALA A 173 -24.72 -13.71 4.26
C ALA A 173 -24.62 -14.72 5.42
N PRO A 174 -25.72 -14.99 6.13
CA PRO A 174 -25.74 -16.01 7.17
C PRO A 174 -25.66 -17.38 6.47
N GLY A 175 -24.55 -18.09 6.64
CA GLY A 175 -24.32 -19.41 6.03
C GLY A 175 -23.47 -19.42 4.75
N GLY A 176 -22.55 -18.46 4.57
CA GLY A 176 -21.55 -18.55 3.51
C GLY A 176 -20.70 -19.81 3.69
N THR A 177 -20.86 -20.77 2.79
CA THR A 177 -19.98 -21.91 2.52
C THR A 177 -19.62 -21.87 1.05
#